data_AF-A0A8B6DHQ5-F1
#
_entry.id   AF-A0A8B6DHQ5-F1
#
_cell.length_a   1.000
_cell.length_b   1.000
_cell.length_c   1.000
_cell.angle_alpha   90.00
_cell.angle_beta   90.00
_cell.angle_gamma   90.00
#
_symmetry.space_group_name_H-M   'P 1'
#
loop_
_entity.id
_entity.type
_entity.pdbx_description
1 polymer ?
#
loop_
_entity_poly.entity_id
_entity_poly.type
_entity_poly.pdbx_seq_one_letter_code
_entity_poly.pdbx_strand_id
1 'polypeptide(L)'
;MKTDVNMSEKEINNQEMFEHYNPQYPLPEEINKMERDETVCKYCGVSYLIHNEIKKLEEKLKATEKELEHLRGCEVREIQLKEQVTQLKSEIADLQNIISDKSLMVTTLQESLENESNMTIKLQNHNHELVKNLENTTKVKDDLQQKLKSRNVIFDKQLPLIRKKIQEQKTEVTNVHQFVEERNKKIKEEMMLMFSDLKQICQQRDNEKIKLQEKISSLETEKGEALLTSVAMKEKVKGQEQDLQQLSILVDENNKLQQQLSNIETKTRDLQHELDEAVSKCRSLTMESQQFKDQLRNKNQDMEDQTAQIRRKEQNSEMTIQKLQSELGKKQAELATNLKDYKNLENRLHEQQRKEEEIHRKATFTVTESRELKDVLNQAKAEIEQLKSEREVMITSHQNRIEQLRQSFQNKLFEADKWPEKLEEALRKEREKHQTALKALEDRLVENFVMEMQIEKQKYQELLEKYQGGYSGGSNPRQSTADSNMSIKSVSSVNNNTATTENMNSARNTSVSDLNSARRTSNDDLNKQNNKNLNRQGTYTSSSKSLNPLKTPPVQSREISTMSSATVSSSHSSVSYVGDAAKPQGKMKGGSIADTRKRIANILGRKS
;
A
#
# COMPACT_ATOMS: atom_id res chain seq x y z
N MET A 1 -26.21 39.96 -19.08
CA MET A 1 -25.96 41.36 -19.51
C MET A 1 -26.85 42.27 -18.67
N LYS A 2 -26.37 43.45 -18.28
CA LYS A 2 -27.19 44.45 -17.58
C LYS A 2 -28.04 45.22 -18.59
N THR A 3 -29.30 45.46 -18.26
CA THR A 3 -30.08 46.60 -18.73
C THR A 3 -31.13 46.93 -17.67
N ASP A 4 -30.75 47.82 -16.75
CA ASP A 4 -31.74 48.64 -16.05
C ASP A 4 -32.37 49.58 -17.08
N VAL A 5 -33.70 49.66 -17.14
CA VAL A 5 -34.39 50.85 -17.63
C VAL A 5 -35.43 51.24 -16.57
N ASN A 6 -35.25 52.46 -16.09
CA ASN A 6 -35.99 53.09 -15.01
C ASN A 6 -37.14 53.93 -15.62
N MET A 7 -37.95 54.56 -14.76
CA MET A 7 -39.06 55.47 -15.07
C MET A 7 -40.35 54.79 -15.59
N SER A 8 -41.56 55.24 -15.23
CA SER A 8 -41.94 56.43 -14.47
C SER A 8 -43.18 56.19 -13.59
N GLU A 9 -43.01 56.13 -12.27
CA GLU A 9 -44.10 56.35 -11.32
C GLU A 9 -44.41 57.85 -11.22
N LYS A 10 -45.26 58.36 -12.12
CA LYS A 10 -45.95 59.65 -12.01
C LYS A 10 -47.06 59.69 -13.04
N GLU A 11 -48.21 60.24 -12.65
CA GLU A 11 -49.47 60.24 -13.42
C GLU A 11 -50.00 58.78 -13.56
N ILE A 12 -50.99 58.33 -12.79
CA ILE A 12 -52.28 58.95 -12.55
C ILE A 12 -52.61 58.96 -11.04
N ASN A 13 -52.56 60.13 -10.42
CA ASN A 13 -53.25 60.38 -9.14
C ASN A 13 -54.21 61.56 -9.35
N ASN A 14 -55.32 61.27 -10.04
CA ASN A 14 -56.43 62.20 -10.18
C ASN A 14 -57.71 61.40 -10.46
N GLN A 15 -58.15 60.64 -9.46
CA GLN A 15 -59.50 60.12 -9.39
C GLN A 15 -60.03 60.42 -8.00
N GLU A 16 -61.12 61.17 -7.96
CA GLU A 16 -61.71 61.72 -6.74
C GLU A 16 -62.05 60.59 -5.76
N MET A 17 -61.73 60.79 -4.47
CA MET A 17 -62.21 59.92 -3.41
C MET A 17 -63.72 60.07 -3.26
N PHE A 18 -64.48 59.36 -4.08
CA PHE A 18 -65.82 58.93 -3.70
C PHE A 18 -65.67 57.98 -2.51
N GLU A 19 -66.23 58.37 -1.35
CA GLU A 19 -66.42 57.44 -0.24
C GLU A 19 -67.27 56.27 -0.73
N HIS A 20 -66.61 55.13 -0.99
CA HIS A 20 -67.28 53.93 -1.47
C HIS A 20 -68.06 53.33 -0.31
N TYR A 21 -69.33 53.72 -0.19
CA TYR A 21 -70.22 53.25 0.88
C TYR A 21 -70.26 51.72 0.87
N ASN A 22 -69.69 51.12 1.92
CA ASN A 22 -69.67 49.68 2.10
C ASN A 22 -70.88 49.28 2.93
N PRO A 23 -71.88 48.55 2.38
CA PRO A 23 -73.04 48.13 3.16
C PRO A 23 -72.58 47.24 4.33
N GLN A 24 -72.88 47.65 5.57
CA GLN A 24 -72.47 46.94 6.78
C GLN A 24 -73.27 45.65 7.04
N TYR A 25 -74.37 45.43 6.30
CA TYR A 25 -75.23 44.27 6.45
C TYR A 25 -75.51 43.64 5.08
N PRO A 26 -75.55 42.29 4.97
CA PRO A 26 -75.96 41.61 3.75
C PRO A 26 -77.44 41.89 3.45
N LEU A 27 -77.80 41.84 2.17
CA LEU A 27 -79.20 41.96 1.74
C LEU A 27 -80.05 40.79 2.28
N PRO A 28 -81.32 41.03 2.67
CA PRO A 28 -82.26 39.98 3.09
C PRO A 28 -82.38 38.85 2.06
N GLU A 29 -82.62 37.62 2.54
CA GLU A 29 -82.63 36.42 1.69
C GLU A 29 -83.72 36.48 0.61
N GLU A 30 -84.83 37.14 0.89
CA GLU A 30 -85.97 37.31 -0.02
C GLU A 30 -85.56 38.07 -1.29
N ILE A 31 -84.86 39.20 -1.11
CA ILE A 31 -84.38 40.06 -2.22
C ILE A 31 -83.23 39.37 -2.99
N ASN A 32 -82.43 38.57 -2.29
CA ASN A 32 -81.29 37.85 -2.88
C ASN A 32 -81.71 36.62 -3.71
N LYS A 33 -82.99 36.20 -3.64
CA LYS A 33 -83.57 35.04 -4.35
C LYS A 33 -84.57 35.41 -5.45
N MET A 34 -84.87 36.69 -5.65
CA MET A 34 -85.73 37.18 -6.74
C MET A 34 -85.12 36.87 -8.12
N GLU A 35 -85.97 36.65 -9.12
CA GLU A 35 -85.51 36.46 -10.49
C GLU A 35 -85.04 37.79 -11.11
N ARG A 36 -84.09 37.73 -12.05
CA ARG A 36 -83.48 38.94 -12.64
C ARG A 36 -84.50 39.87 -13.30
N ASP A 37 -85.56 39.31 -13.87
CA ASP A 37 -86.60 40.06 -14.57
C ASP A 37 -87.46 40.91 -13.60
N GLU A 38 -87.44 40.58 -12.29
CA GLU A 38 -88.09 41.34 -11.23
C GLU A 38 -87.19 42.43 -10.64
N THR A 39 -85.87 42.26 -10.70
CA THR A 39 -84.90 43.24 -10.18
C THR A 39 -84.60 44.37 -11.17
N VAL A 40 -85.04 44.27 -12.42
CA VAL A 40 -84.74 45.21 -13.52
C VAL A 40 -85.82 46.29 -13.69
N CYS A 41 -85.39 47.56 -13.78
CA CYS A 41 -86.28 48.67 -14.07
C CYS A 41 -86.84 48.59 -15.51
N LYS A 42 -88.17 48.52 -15.64
CA LYS A 42 -88.90 48.39 -16.91
C LYS A 42 -88.70 49.55 -17.91
N TYR A 43 -88.17 50.70 -17.47
CA TYR A 43 -87.98 51.88 -18.32
C TYR A 43 -86.54 52.09 -18.81
N CYS A 44 -85.54 51.66 -18.05
CA CYS A 44 -84.12 51.85 -18.40
C CYS A 44 -83.30 50.55 -18.49
N GLY A 45 -83.86 49.39 -18.15
CA GLY A 45 -83.17 48.09 -18.21
C GLY A 45 -82.09 47.89 -17.12
N VAL A 46 -82.01 48.81 -16.15
CA VAL A 46 -81.01 48.82 -15.08
C VAL A 46 -81.55 48.04 -13.86
N SER A 47 -80.79 47.06 -13.37
CA SER A 47 -81.14 46.31 -12.15
C SER A 47 -80.92 47.15 -10.88
N TYR A 48 -81.92 47.17 -10.00
CA TYR A 48 -81.84 47.83 -8.69
C TYR A 48 -80.78 47.21 -7.76
N LEU A 49 -80.29 46.02 -8.09
CA LEU A 49 -79.25 45.30 -7.33
C LEU A 49 -77.86 45.39 -7.97
N ILE A 50 -77.67 46.20 -9.02
CA ILE A 50 -76.38 46.30 -9.75
C ILE A 50 -75.17 46.50 -8.83
N HIS A 51 -75.25 47.32 -7.78
CA HIS A 51 -74.12 47.51 -6.85
C HIS A 51 -73.75 46.22 -6.09
N ASN A 52 -74.74 45.37 -5.75
CA ASN A 52 -74.50 44.07 -5.13
C ASN A 52 -74.02 43.03 -6.16
N GLU A 53 -74.49 43.09 -7.40
CA GLU A 53 -74.01 42.24 -8.49
C GLU A 53 -72.56 42.58 -8.87
N ILE A 54 -72.21 43.87 -8.96
CA ILE A 54 -70.84 44.37 -9.10
C ILE A 54 -70.00 43.90 -7.92
N LYS A 55 -70.40 44.14 -6.67
CA LYS A 55 -69.62 43.71 -5.49
C LYS A 55 -69.41 42.18 -5.44
N LYS A 56 -70.42 41.37 -5.79
CA LYS A 56 -70.27 39.91 -5.94
C LYS A 56 -69.31 39.53 -7.07
N LEU A 57 -69.27 40.29 -8.16
CA LEU A 57 -68.32 40.09 -9.25
C LEU A 57 -66.90 40.53 -8.86
N GLU A 58 -66.74 41.63 -8.11
CA GLU A 58 -65.46 42.07 -7.54
C GLU A 58 -64.92 41.07 -6.51
N GLU A 59 -65.76 40.55 -5.63
CA GLU A 59 -65.38 39.52 -4.65
C GLU A 59 -64.98 38.21 -5.34
N LYS A 60 -65.72 37.80 -6.39
CA LYS A 60 -65.33 36.66 -7.24
C LYS A 60 -64.04 36.92 -8.00
N LEU A 61 -63.89 38.09 -8.62
CA LEU A 61 -62.70 38.49 -9.36
C LEU A 61 -61.47 38.49 -8.45
N LYS A 62 -61.58 39.08 -7.27
CA LYS A 62 -60.55 39.07 -6.21
C LYS A 62 -60.25 37.67 -5.65
N ALA A 63 -61.23 36.76 -5.64
CA ALA A 63 -61.00 35.36 -5.30
C ALA A 63 -60.24 34.64 -6.43
N THR A 64 -60.64 34.82 -7.69
CA THR A 64 -59.95 34.25 -8.86
C THR A 64 -58.56 34.84 -9.07
N GLU A 65 -58.34 36.12 -8.76
CA GLU A 65 -57.01 36.76 -8.80
C GLU A 65 -56.09 36.17 -7.73
N LYS A 66 -56.59 35.91 -6.52
CA LYS A 66 -55.81 35.21 -5.48
C LYS A 66 -55.48 33.76 -5.89
N GLU A 67 -56.41 33.08 -6.56
CA GLU A 67 -56.19 31.73 -7.07
C GLU A 67 -55.17 31.72 -8.22
N LEU A 68 -55.29 32.65 -9.17
CA LEU A 68 -54.33 32.85 -10.27
C LEU A 68 -52.95 33.25 -9.76
N GLU A 69 -52.85 34.13 -8.76
CA GLU A 69 -51.56 34.51 -8.13
C GLU A 69 -50.97 33.35 -7.31
N HIS A 70 -51.80 32.46 -6.73
CA HIS A 70 -51.32 31.22 -6.11
C HIS A 70 -50.81 30.20 -7.15
N LEU A 71 -51.47 30.12 -8.31
CA LEU A 71 -51.06 29.29 -9.45
C LEU A 71 -49.86 29.88 -10.20
N ARG A 72 -49.58 31.18 -10.03
CA ARG A 72 -48.46 31.88 -10.66
C ARG A 72 -47.13 31.28 -10.18
N GLY A 73 -46.39 30.70 -11.12
CA GLY A 73 -45.15 29.97 -10.82
C GLY A 73 -45.34 28.53 -10.31
N CYS A 74 -46.58 28.01 -10.24
CA CYS A 74 -46.78 26.55 -10.13
C CYS A 74 -46.30 25.84 -11.40
N GLU A 75 -46.62 26.36 -12.58
CA GLU A 75 -46.17 25.82 -13.87
C GLU A 75 -44.64 25.79 -13.99
N VAL A 76 -43.95 26.88 -13.63
CA VAL A 76 -42.47 26.95 -13.64
C VAL A 76 -41.86 25.93 -12.66
N ARG A 77 -42.42 25.79 -11.45
CA ARG A 77 -41.99 24.78 -10.48
C ARG A 77 -42.25 23.36 -10.96
N GLU A 78 -43.37 23.11 -11.62
CA GLU A 78 -43.70 21.79 -12.18
C GLU A 78 -42.76 21.41 -13.33
N ILE A 79 -42.40 22.37 -14.20
CA ILE A 79 -41.40 22.18 -15.25
C ILE A 79 -40.03 21.86 -14.63
N GLN A 80 -39.57 22.64 -13.64
CA GLN A 80 -38.31 22.39 -12.95
C GLN A 80 -38.29 21.03 -12.23
N LEU A 81 -39.39 20.64 -11.58
CA LEU A 81 -39.51 19.32 -10.93
C LEU A 81 -39.51 18.18 -11.95
N LYS A 82 -40.16 18.35 -13.11
CA LYS A 82 -40.11 17.37 -14.22
C LYS A 82 -38.69 17.22 -14.75
N GLU A 83 -37.98 18.33 -14.95
CA GLU A 83 -36.58 18.35 -15.43
C GLU A 83 -35.63 17.65 -14.43
N GLN A 84 -35.74 17.96 -13.13
CA GLN A 84 -35.02 17.27 -12.06
C GLN A 84 -35.35 15.77 -12.01
N VAL A 85 -36.62 15.39 -12.16
CA VAL A 85 -37.02 13.96 -12.21
C VAL A 85 -36.46 13.26 -13.45
N THR A 86 -36.38 13.92 -14.61
CA THR A 86 -35.74 13.33 -15.79
C THR A 86 -34.23 13.20 -15.63
N GLN A 87 -33.56 14.18 -15.02
CA GLN A 87 -32.14 14.12 -14.72
C GLN A 87 -31.82 12.97 -13.76
N LEU A 88 -32.53 12.89 -12.62
CA LEU A 88 -32.36 11.81 -11.64
C LEU A 88 -32.65 10.42 -12.24
N LYS A 89 -33.59 10.30 -13.17
CA LYS A 89 -33.83 9.05 -13.92
C LYS A 89 -32.66 8.67 -14.81
N SER A 90 -32.01 9.63 -15.48
CA SER A 90 -30.79 9.39 -16.25
C SER A 90 -29.65 8.93 -15.33
N GLU A 91 -29.41 9.65 -14.24
CA GLU A 91 -28.36 9.31 -13.27
C GLU A 91 -28.57 7.91 -12.66
N ILE A 92 -29.82 7.51 -12.38
CA ILE A 92 -30.14 6.14 -11.93
C ILE A 92 -29.83 5.10 -13.01
N ALA A 93 -30.16 5.37 -14.28
CA ALA A 93 -29.86 4.45 -15.38
C ALA A 93 -28.35 4.31 -15.61
N ASP A 94 -27.60 5.40 -15.56
CA ASP A 94 -26.13 5.40 -15.67
C ASP A 94 -25.48 4.63 -14.51
N LEU A 95 -25.96 4.83 -13.28
CA LEU A 95 -25.51 4.06 -12.11
C LEU A 95 -25.86 2.57 -12.23
N GLN A 96 -27.03 2.22 -12.77
CA GLN A 96 -27.42 0.82 -13.02
C GLN A 96 -26.50 0.16 -14.05
N ASN A 97 -26.15 0.85 -15.14
CA ASN A 97 -25.18 0.36 -16.13
C ASN A 97 -23.81 0.13 -15.50
N ILE A 98 -23.29 1.11 -14.73
CA ILE A 98 -22.01 0.99 -14.02
C ILE A 98 -22.01 -0.17 -13.00
N ILE A 99 -23.13 -0.41 -12.31
CA ILE A 99 -23.28 -1.55 -11.40
C ILE A 99 -23.30 -2.87 -12.18
N SER A 100 -23.98 -2.94 -13.33
CA SER A 100 -24.02 -4.11 -14.20
C SER A 100 -22.63 -4.47 -14.73
N ASP A 101 -21.90 -3.49 -15.28
CA ASP A 101 -20.53 -3.67 -15.80
C ASP A 101 -19.57 -4.13 -14.71
N LYS A 102 -19.65 -3.52 -13.52
CA LYS A 102 -18.84 -3.92 -12.36
C LYS A 102 -19.21 -5.31 -11.85
N SER A 103 -20.49 -5.68 -11.87
CA SER A 103 -20.95 -7.02 -11.51
C SER A 103 -20.38 -8.06 -12.47
N LEU A 104 -20.45 -7.82 -13.79
CA LEU A 104 -19.85 -8.68 -14.80
C LEU A 104 -18.34 -8.83 -14.59
N MET A 105 -17.63 -7.72 -14.36
CA MET A 105 -16.19 -7.73 -14.08
C MET A 105 -15.85 -8.55 -12.81
N VAL A 106 -16.65 -8.44 -11.75
CA VAL A 106 -16.47 -9.24 -10.53
C VAL A 106 -16.65 -10.73 -10.83
N THR A 107 -17.69 -11.12 -11.57
CA THR A 107 -17.92 -12.53 -11.95
C THR A 107 -16.76 -13.08 -12.78
N THR A 108 -16.27 -12.35 -13.80
CA THR A 108 -15.12 -12.77 -14.60
C THR A 108 -13.83 -12.89 -13.77
N LEU A 109 -13.62 -12.00 -12.79
CA LEU A 109 -12.48 -12.10 -11.87
C LEU A 109 -12.61 -13.28 -10.91
N GLN A 110 -13.82 -13.62 -10.46
CA GLN A 110 -14.08 -14.81 -9.63
C GLN A 110 -13.81 -16.10 -10.42
N GLU A 111 -14.29 -16.21 -11.65
CA GLU A 111 -13.99 -17.34 -12.56
C GLU A 111 -12.49 -17.47 -12.82
N SER A 112 -11.79 -16.36 -13.07
CA SER A 112 -10.33 -16.37 -13.26
C SER A 112 -9.58 -16.82 -12.00
N LEU A 113 -10.01 -16.37 -10.81
CA LEU A 113 -9.42 -16.77 -9.53
C LEU A 113 -9.66 -18.24 -9.20
N GLU A 114 -10.85 -18.77 -9.51
CA GLU A 114 -11.18 -20.18 -9.34
C GLU A 114 -10.36 -21.06 -10.29
N ASN A 115 -10.15 -20.61 -11.54
CA ASN A 115 -9.27 -21.30 -12.49
C ASN A 115 -7.81 -21.35 -12.02
N GLU A 116 -7.27 -20.25 -11.50
CA GLU A 116 -5.91 -20.20 -10.93
C GLU A 116 -5.77 -21.06 -9.65
N SER A 117 -6.79 -21.07 -8.79
CA SER A 117 -6.86 -21.96 -7.62
C SER A 117 -6.82 -23.44 -8.04
N ASN A 118 -7.64 -23.82 -9.02
CA ASN A 118 -7.68 -25.17 -9.58
C ASN A 118 -6.35 -25.56 -10.27
N MET A 119 -5.69 -24.62 -10.95
CA MET A 119 -4.35 -24.84 -11.52
C MET A 119 -3.30 -25.05 -10.42
N THR A 120 -3.35 -24.25 -9.36
CA THR A 120 -2.44 -24.36 -8.21
C THR A 120 -2.55 -25.73 -7.53
N ILE A 121 -3.78 -26.25 -7.32
CA ILE A 121 -4.01 -27.58 -6.76
C ILE A 121 -3.43 -28.68 -7.67
N LYS A 122 -3.62 -28.58 -9.00
CA LYS A 122 -3.03 -29.51 -9.97
C LYS A 122 -1.50 -29.51 -9.92
N LEU A 123 -0.89 -28.32 -9.86
CA LEU A 123 0.56 -28.17 -9.75
C LEU A 123 1.10 -28.72 -8.42
N GLN A 124 0.41 -28.50 -7.30
CA GLN A 124 0.77 -29.09 -6.01
C GLN A 124 0.75 -30.62 -6.03
N ASN A 125 -0.31 -31.22 -6.59
CA ASN A 125 -0.43 -32.68 -6.73
C ASN A 125 0.68 -33.26 -7.61
N HIS A 126 0.97 -32.63 -8.75
CA HIS A 126 2.04 -33.07 -9.64
C HIS A 126 3.42 -32.95 -8.98
N ASN A 127 3.67 -31.86 -8.23
CA ASN A 127 4.92 -31.67 -7.52
C ASN A 127 5.10 -32.70 -6.38
N HIS A 128 4.03 -33.07 -5.68
CA HIS A 128 4.04 -34.15 -4.69
C HIS A 128 4.39 -35.50 -5.32
N GLU A 129 3.84 -35.81 -6.49
CA GLU A 129 4.15 -37.04 -7.23
C GLU A 129 5.61 -37.05 -7.74
N LEU A 130 6.13 -35.92 -8.24
CA LEU A 130 7.54 -35.78 -8.60
C LEU A 130 8.48 -36.00 -7.41
N VAL A 131 8.17 -35.43 -6.25
CA VAL A 131 8.95 -35.64 -5.01
C VAL A 131 8.95 -37.12 -4.62
N LYS A 132 7.79 -37.79 -4.62
CA LYS A 132 7.67 -39.22 -4.34
C LYS A 132 8.48 -40.08 -5.33
N ASN A 133 8.50 -39.71 -6.60
CA ASN A 133 9.30 -40.40 -7.63
C ASN A 133 10.81 -40.17 -7.46
N LEU A 134 11.24 -38.97 -7.04
CA LEU A 134 12.62 -38.66 -6.69
C LEU A 134 13.10 -39.46 -5.46
N GLU A 135 12.27 -39.57 -4.42
CA GLU A 135 12.57 -40.41 -3.24
C GLU A 135 12.74 -41.88 -3.63
N ASN A 136 11.82 -42.43 -4.44
CA ASN A 136 11.90 -43.81 -4.90
C ASN A 136 13.16 -44.05 -5.75
N THR A 137 13.48 -43.13 -6.66
CA THR A 137 14.71 -43.19 -7.49
C THR A 137 15.96 -43.14 -6.63
N THR A 138 15.96 -42.33 -5.57
CA THR A 138 17.09 -42.22 -4.62
C THR A 138 17.26 -43.51 -3.83
N LYS A 139 16.18 -44.12 -3.31
CA LYS A 139 16.22 -45.43 -2.64
C LYS A 139 16.80 -46.53 -3.53
N VAL A 140 16.40 -46.57 -4.81
CA VAL A 140 16.94 -47.55 -5.79
C VAL A 140 18.43 -47.31 -6.07
N LYS A 141 18.84 -46.04 -6.22
CA LYS A 141 20.26 -45.66 -6.37
C LYS A 141 21.09 -46.12 -5.17
N ASP A 142 20.61 -45.90 -3.95
CA ASP A 142 21.35 -46.24 -2.72
C ASP A 142 21.50 -47.76 -2.54
N ASP A 143 20.45 -48.55 -2.83
CA ASP A 143 20.51 -50.02 -2.86
C ASP A 143 21.49 -50.55 -3.92
N LEU A 144 21.47 -49.99 -5.14
CA LEU A 144 22.46 -50.32 -6.18
C LEU A 144 23.88 -49.94 -5.76
N GLN A 145 24.07 -48.80 -5.09
CA GLN A 145 25.38 -48.38 -4.59
C GLN A 145 25.87 -49.27 -3.44
N GLN A 146 24.97 -49.77 -2.59
CA GLN A 146 25.28 -50.75 -1.54
C GLN A 146 25.68 -52.11 -2.14
N LYS A 147 24.94 -52.58 -3.17
CA LYS A 147 25.28 -53.81 -3.94
C LYS A 147 26.62 -53.70 -4.67
N LEU A 148 26.95 -52.54 -5.22
CA LEU A 148 28.27 -52.29 -5.80
C LEU A 148 29.38 -52.34 -4.76
N LYS A 149 29.20 -51.69 -3.59
CA LYS A 149 30.15 -51.74 -2.48
C LYS A 149 30.41 -53.17 -2.01
N SER A 150 29.35 -53.97 -1.78
CA SER A 150 29.52 -55.36 -1.34
C SER A 150 30.20 -56.24 -2.40
N ARG A 151 29.90 -56.04 -3.69
CA ARG A 151 30.54 -56.79 -4.78
C ARG A 151 32.01 -56.42 -4.96
N ASN A 152 32.38 -55.15 -4.80
CA ASN A 152 33.77 -54.71 -4.82
C ASN A 152 34.59 -55.35 -3.68
N VAL A 153 34.05 -55.40 -2.45
CA VAL A 153 34.70 -56.10 -1.32
C VAL A 153 34.95 -57.58 -1.60
N ILE A 154 34.11 -58.25 -2.40
CA ILE A 154 34.36 -59.63 -2.85
C ILE A 154 35.51 -59.68 -3.86
N PHE A 155 35.52 -58.78 -4.86
CA PHE A 155 36.61 -58.72 -5.84
C PHE A 155 37.97 -58.36 -5.22
N ASP A 156 38.00 -57.43 -4.27
CA ASP A 156 39.22 -57.05 -3.53
C ASP A 156 39.81 -58.24 -2.74
N LYS A 157 38.97 -59.18 -2.31
CA LYS A 157 39.41 -60.44 -1.67
C LYS A 157 39.83 -61.51 -2.67
N GLN A 158 39.15 -61.65 -3.80
CA GLN A 158 39.42 -62.72 -4.77
C GLN A 158 40.55 -62.42 -5.76
N LEU A 159 40.69 -61.18 -6.23
CA LEU A 159 41.72 -60.80 -7.20
C LEU A 159 43.16 -61.05 -6.72
N PRO A 160 43.54 -60.80 -5.45
CA PRO A 160 44.86 -61.16 -4.93
C PRO A 160 45.12 -62.67 -4.95
N LEU A 161 44.12 -63.50 -4.64
CA LEU A 161 44.24 -64.96 -4.65
C LEU A 161 44.46 -65.50 -6.08
N ILE A 162 43.68 -64.99 -7.04
CA ILE A 162 43.82 -65.34 -8.46
C ILE A 162 45.20 -64.88 -8.97
N ARG A 163 45.62 -63.64 -8.66
CA ARG A 163 46.95 -63.11 -9.01
C ARG A 163 48.07 -63.98 -8.46
N LYS A 164 47.98 -64.41 -7.19
CA LYS A 164 48.96 -65.31 -6.56
C LYS A 164 49.04 -66.64 -7.32
N LYS A 165 47.89 -67.26 -7.62
CA LYS A 165 47.83 -68.56 -8.30
C LYS A 165 48.33 -68.51 -9.74
N ILE A 166 48.06 -67.42 -10.47
CA ILE A 166 48.66 -67.17 -11.80
C ILE A 166 50.18 -67.01 -11.70
N GLN A 167 50.69 -66.33 -10.67
CA GLN A 167 52.13 -66.18 -10.46
C GLN A 167 52.81 -67.51 -10.13
N GLU A 168 52.18 -68.36 -9.29
CA GLU A 168 52.63 -69.72 -8.98
C GLU A 168 52.71 -70.58 -10.27
N GLN A 169 51.63 -70.62 -11.07
CA GLN A 169 51.61 -71.33 -12.35
C GLN A 169 52.65 -70.79 -13.34
N LYS A 170 52.88 -69.47 -13.38
CA LYS A 170 53.92 -68.87 -14.22
C LYS A 170 55.32 -69.32 -13.80
N THR A 171 55.62 -69.40 -12.51
CA THR A 171 56.91 -69.93 -12.03
C THR A 171 57.06 -71.41 -12.37
N GLU A 172 56.00 -72.21 -12.23
CA GLU A 172 56.02 -73.64 -12.54
C GLU A 172 56.25 -73.91 -14.04
N VAL A 173 55.57 -73.17 -14.93
CA VAL A 173 55.82 -73.21 -16.38
C VAL A 173 57.24 -72.76 -16.73
N THR A 174 57.79 -71.76 -16.03
CA THR A 174 59.18 -71.31 -16.24
C THR A 174 60.18 -72.40 -15.88
N ASN A 175 59.96 -73.11 -14.77
CA ASN A 175 60.79 -74.24 -14.34
C ASN A 175 60.73 -75.41 -15.35
N VAL A 176 59.54 -75.74 -15.85
CA VAL A 176 59.37 -76.77 -16.90
C VAL A 176 60.09 -76.36 -18.19
N HIS A 177 60.03 -75.09 -18.58
CA HIS A 177 60.73 -74.59 -19.76
C HIS A 177 62.26 -74.75 -19.62
N GLN A 178 62.83 -74.32 -18.49
CA GLN A 178 64.26 -74.48 -18.18
C GLN A 178 64.69 -75.95 -18.20
N PHE A 179 63.92 -76.84 -17.57
CA PHE A 179 64.18 -78.28 -17.59
C PHE A 179 64.19 -78.86 -19.02
N VAL A 180 63.24 -78.45 -19.87
CA VAL A 180 63.19 -78.88 -21.28
C VAL A 180 64.38 -78.34 -22.08
N GLU A 181 64.80 -77.09 -21.86
CA GLU A 181 66.00 -76.53 -22.49
C GLU A 181 67.27 -77.29 -22.08
N GLU A 182 67.48 -77.54 -20.79
CA GLU A 182 68.63 -78.32 -20.28
C GLU A 182 68.64 -79.75 -20.83
N ARG A 183 67.49 -80.42 -20.85
CA ARG A 183 67.34 -81.76 -21.43
C ARG A 183 67.67 -81.76 -22.93
N ASN A 184 67.15 -80.78 -23.69
CA ASN A 184 67.42 -80.66 -25.12
C ASN A 184 68.90 -80.35 -25.40
N LYS A 185 69.55 -79.56 -24.54
CA LYS A 185 70.99 -79.29 -24.61
C LYS A 185 71.80 -80.59 -24.43
N LYS A 186 71.53 -81.37 -23.38
CA LYS A 186 72.19 -82.67 -23.15
C LYS A 186 71.98 -83.65 -24.31
N ILE A 187 70.75 -83.78 -24.82
CA ILE A 187 70.44 -84.63 -25.99
C ILE A 187 71.26 -84.19 -27.21
N LYS A 188 71.43 -82.88 -27.43
CA LYS A 188 72.23 -82.36 -28.54
C LYS A 188 73.72 -82.64 -28.37
N GLU A 189 74.25 -82.57 -27.15
CA GLU A 189 75.64 -82.90 -26.81
C GLU A 189 75.92 -84.40 -27.03
N GLU A 190 75.06 -85.28 -26.53
CA GLU A 190 75.12 -86.75 -26.77
C GLU A 190 75.02 -87.10 -28.27
N MET A 191 74.09 -86.46 -29.00
CA MET A 191 73.93 -86.70 -30.43
C MET A 191 75.15 -86.24 -31.24
N MET A 192 75.84 -85.17 -30.82
CA MET A 192 77.10 -84.73 -31.44
C MET A 192 78.24 -85.73 -31.22
N LEU A 193 78.35 -86.32 -30.02
CA LEU A 193 79.31 -87.40 -29.75
C LEU A 193 79.02 -88.62 -30.63
N MET A 194 77.76 -89.08 -30.64
CA MET A 194 77.34 -90.22 -31.46
C MET A 194 77.63 -90.01 -32.95
N PHE A 195 77.37 -88.82 -33.51
CA PHE A 195 77.73 -88.51 -34.90
C PHE A 195 79.24 -88.51 -35.16
N SER A 196 80.07 -88.14 -34.18
CA SER A 196 81.53 -88.21 -34.29
C SER A 196 82.00 -89.66 -34.37
N ASP A 197 81.50 -90.52 -33.49
CA ASP A 197 81.84 -91.95 -33.46
C ASP A 197 81.40 -92.65 -34.74
N LEU A 198 80.17 -92.38 -35.21
CA LEU A 198 79.63 -92.93 -36.46
C LEU A 198 80.47 -92.51 -37.67
N LYS A 199 80.93 -91.25 -37.71
CA LYS A 199 81.84 -90.76 -38.74
C LYS A 199 83.20 -91.47 -38.70
N GLN A 200 83.76 -91.69 -37.51
CA GLN A 200 85.02 -92.41 -37.34
C GLN A 200 84.91 -93.88 -37.77
N ILE A 201 83.81 -94.56 -37.41
CA ILE A 201 83.53 -95.94 -37.84
C ILE A 201 83.39 -96.02 -39.36
N CYS A 202 82.62 -95.13 -40.00
CA CYS A 202 82.51 -95.09 -41.46
C CYS A 202 83.87 -94.89 -42.13
N GLN A 203 84.69 -93.95 -41.65
CA GLN A 203 86.04 -93.71 -42.18
C GLN A 203 86.95 -94.94 -42.03
N GLN A 204 86.87 -95.68 -40.91
CA GLN A 204 87.59 -96.95 -40.77
C GLN A 204 87.14 -97.99 -41.80
N ARG A 205 85.82 -98.14 -42.01
CA ARG A 205 85.27 -99.10 -42.99
C ARG A 205 85.58 -98.73 -44.44
N ASP A 206 85.59 -97.45 -44.80
CA ASP A 206 86.02 -97.01 -46.13
C ASP A 206 87.51 -97.30 -46.37
N ASN A 207 88.36 -97.11 -45.35
CA ASN A 207 89.78 -97.46 -45.44
C ASN A 207 90.02 -98.99 -45.52
N GLU A 208 89.20 -99.82 -44.88
CA GLU A 208 89.21 -101.28 -45.06
C GLU A 208 88.74 -101.67 -46.48
N LYS A 209 87.67 -101.05 -46.96
CA LYS A 209 87.11 -101.28 -48.30
C LYS A 209 88.16 -101.00 -49.38
N ILE A 210 88.87 -99.87 -49.33
CA ILE A 210 89.92 -99.53 -50.30
C ILE A 210 91.00 -100.63 -50.36
N LYS A 211 91.51 -101.07 -49.21
CA LYS A 211 92.51 -102.16 -49.12
C LYS A 211 92.02 -103.50 -49.68
N LEU A 212 90.73 -103.82 -49.48
CA LEU A 212 90.12 -105.02 -50.07
C LEU A 212 89.93 -104.86 -51.58
N GLN A 213 89.61 -103.66 -52.05
CA GLN A 213 89.36 -103.38 -53.46
C GLN A 213 90.65 -103.40 -54.29
N GLU A 214 91.76 -102.89 -53.76
CA GLU A 214 93.12 -103.07 -54.31
C GLU A 214 93.49 -104.56 -54.43
N LYS A 215 93.13 -105.37 -53.43
CA LYS A 215 93.39 -106.82 -53.41
C LYS A 215 92.50 -107.60 -54.38
N ILE A 216 91.27 -107.15 -54.63
CA ILE A 216 90.38 -107.71 -55.64
C ILE A 216 90.91 -107.40 -57.04
N SER A 217 91.33 -106.16 -57.31
CA SER A 217 91.91 -105.79 -58.61
C SER A 217 93.21 -106.54 -58.96
N SER A 218 93.98 -107.03 -57.97
CA SER A 218 95.12 -107.93 -58.25
C SER A 218 94.73 -109.38 -58.59
N LEU A 219 93.55 -109.83 -58.17
CA LEU A 219 93.08 -111.21 -58.34
C LEU A 219 92.13 -111.37 -59.55
N GLU A 220 91.45 -110.30 -59.97
CA GLU A 220 90.57 -110.32 -61.14
C GLU A 220 91.36 -110.42 -62.46
N THR A 221 92.63 -110.02 -62.48
CA THR A 221 93.55 -110.22 -63.62
C THR A 221 93.98 -111.68 -63.84
N GLU A 222 93.87 -112.57 -62.86
CA GLU A 222 94.18 -114.01 -63.02
C GLU A 222 92.93 -114.89 -63.26
N LYS A 223 91.71 -114.34 -63.11
CA LYS A 223 90.45 -115.12 -63.18
C LYS A 223 89.80 -115.13 -64.58
N GLY A 224 90.35 -114.40 -65.54
CA GLY A 224 89.72 -114.12 -66.84
C GLY A 224 89.50 -115.33 -67.77
N GLU A 225 90.23 -116.44 -67.60
CA GLU A 225 90.26 -117.53 -68.59
C GLU A 225 89.43 -118.79 -68.24
N ALA A 226 88.76 -118.85 -67.09
CA ALA A 226 88.29 -120.13 -66.52
C ALA A 226 86.81 -120.22 -66.07
N LEU A 227 85.87 -119.41 -66.60
CA LEU A 227 84.45 -119.49 -66.16
C LEU A 227 83.38 -119.36 -67.26
N LEU A 228 83.65 -119.89 -68.46
CA LEU A 228 82.75 -119.80 -69.62
C LEU A 228 82.02 -121.14 -69.92
N THR A 229 81.47 -121.84 -68.91
CA THR A 229 80.75 -123.12 -69.16
C THR A 229 79.76 -123.67 -68.10
N SER A 230 79.32 -122.94 -67.04
CA SER A 230 78.65 -123.61 -65.89
C SER A 230 77.31 -123.07 -65.33
N VAL A 231 76.84 -121.86 -65.67
CA VAL A 231 75.69 -121.24 -64.93
C VAL A 231 74.35 -121.27 -65.69
N ALA A 232 74.34 -121.48 -67.02
CA ALA A 232 73.19 -121.25 -67.90
C ALA A 232 71.97 -122.22 -67.77
N MET A 233 71.87 -123.05 -66.72
CA MET A 233 70.78 -124.04 -66.58
C MET A 233 70.07 -124.10 -65.20
N LYS A 234 70.27 -123.14 -64.29
CA LYS A 234 69.58 -123.15 -62.97
C LYS A 234 68.56 -122.04 -62.69
N GLU A 235 68.47 -120.99 -63.52
CA GLU A 235 67.61 -119.83 -63.22
C GLU A 235 66.14 -119.96 -63.68
N LYS A 236 65.82 -120.83 -64.64
CA LYS A 236 64.52 -120.75 -65.35
C LYS A 236 63.31 -121.36 -64.63
N VAL A 237 63.51 -122.11 -63.54
CA VAL A 237 62.42 -122.81 -62.82
C VAL A 237 62.00 -122.07 -61.54
N LYS A 238 62.81 -121.14 -61.02
CA LYS A 238 62.55 -120.47 -59.73
C LYS A 238 61.63 -119.24 -59.82
N GLY A 239 61.46 -118.66 -61.02
CA GLY A 239 60.71 -117.41 -61.20
C GLY A 239 59.19 -117.56 -61.08
N GLN A 240 58.61 -118.64 -61.63
CA GLN A 240 57.15 -118.76 -61.80
C GLN A 240 56.38 -119.04 -60.49
N GLU A 241 57.08 -119.40 -59.41
CA GLU A 241 56.49 -119.66 -58.09
C GLU A 241 56.46 -118.39 -57.20
N GLN A 242 57.34 -117.41 -57.48
CA GLN A 242 57.37 -116.13 -56.77
C GLN A 242 56.27 -115.17 -57.26
N ASP A 243 55.96 -115.18 -58.56
CA ASP A 243 54.94 -114.31 -59.17
C ASP A 243 53.53 -114.55 -58.59
N LEU A 244 53.18 -115.79 -58.23
CA LEU A 244 51.88 -116.14 -57.64
C LEU A 244 51.74 -115.69 -56.18
N GLN A 245 52.83 -115.67 -55.39
CA GLN A 245 52.81 -115.10 -54.04
C GLN A 245 52.75 -113.55 -54.07
N GLN A 246 53.42 -112.92 -55.05
CA GLN A 246 53.40 -111.48 -55.24
C GLN A 246 51.98 -110.95 -55.51
N LEU A 247 51.19 -111.67 -56.33
CA LEU A 247 49.82 -111.29 -56.70
C LEU A 247 48.83 -111.31 -55.53
N SER A 248 48.98 -112.22 -54.55
CA SER A 248 48.09 -112.26 -53.37
C SER A 248 48.27 -111.03 -52.47
N ILE A 249 49.52 -110.61 -52.26
CA ILE A 249 49.83 -109.43 -51.43
C ILE A 249 49.28 -108.16 -52.07
N LEU A 250 49.40 -108.02 -53.39
CA LEU A 250 48.88 -106.87 -54.14
C LEU A 250 47.34 -106.77 -54.09
N VAL A 251 46.61 -107.89 -54.01
CA VAL A 251 45.15 -107.88 -53.82
C VAL A 251 44.78 -107.39 -52.42
N ASP A 252 45.47 -107.85 -51.38
CA ASP A 252 45.24 -107.38 -50.01
C ASP A 252 45.60 -105.90 -49.83
N GLU A 253 46.69 -105.43 -50.43
CA GLU A 253 47.05 -104.01 -50.46
C GLU A 253 46.01 -103.16 -51.21
N ASN A 254 45.49 -103.64 -52.35
CA ASN A 254 44.46 -102.93 -53.10
C ASN A 254 43.14 -102.82 -52.33
N ASN A 255 42.70 -103.90 -51.65
CA ASN A 255 41.55 -103.86 -50.73
C ASN A 255 41.75 -102.83 -49.60
N LYS A 256 42.97 -102.76 -49.04
CA LYS A 256 43.34 -101.80 -47.99
C LYS A 256 43.32 -100.35 -48.50
N LEU A 257 43.79 -100.12 -49.72
CA LEU A 257 43.76 -98.82 -50.40
C LEU A 257 42.33 -98.39 -50.77
N GLN A 258 41.47 -99.30 -51.23
CA GLN A 258 40.04 -99.02 -51.44
C GLN A 258 39.34 -98.64 -50.14
N GLN A 259 39.63 -99.34 -49.03
CA GLN A 259 39.07 -99.00 -47.72
C GLN A 259 39.58 -97.64 -47.22
N GLN A 260 40.84 -97.29 -47.49
CA GLN A 260 41.38 -95.95 -47.21
C GLN A 260 40.73 -94.85 -48.08
N LEU A 261 40.50 -95.10 -49.36
CA LEU A 261 39.82 -94.16 -50.27
C LEU A 261 38.38 -93.89 -49.79
N SER A 262 37.60 -94.94 -49.50
CA SER A 262 36.25 -94.80 -48.94
C SER A 262 36.22 -93.99 -47.63
N ASN A 263 37.21 -94.19 -46.76
CA ASN A 263 37.38 -93.42 -45.52
C ASN A 263 37.84 -91.96 -45.72
N ILE A 264 38.49 -91.64 -46.85
CA ILE A 264 38.86 -90.27 -47.21
C ILE A 264 37.67 -89.56 -47.87
N GLU A 265 36.90 -90.26 -48.71
CA GLU A 265 35.68 -89.73 -49.34
C GLU A 265 34.59 -89.40 -48.33
N THR A 266 34.39 -90.22 -47.29
CA THR A 266 33.48 -89.89 -46.18
C THR A 266 33.94 -88.63 -45.45
N LYS A 267 35.19 -88.58 -44.97
CA LYS A 267 35.75 -87.38 -44.33
C LYS A 267 35.67 -86.13 -45.19
N THR A 268 35.84 -86.26 -46.51
CA THR A 268 35.72 -85.13 -47.45
C THR A 268 34.28 -84.63 -47.53
N ARG A 269 33.28 -85.53 -47.52
CA ARG A 269 31.86 -85.16 -47.43
C ARG A 269 31.50 -84.52 -46.09
N ASP A 270 32.02 -85.05 -44.98
CA ASP A 270 31.76 -84.52 -43.64
C ASP A 270 32.33 -83.10 -43.49
N LEU A 271 33.58 -82.88 -43.90
CA LEU A 271 34.23 -81.56 -43.91
C LEU A 271 33.53 -80.56 -44.87
N GLN A 272 32.99 -81.04 -45.99
CA GLN A 272 32.19 -80.19 -46.89
C GLN A 272 30.89 -79.74 -46.23
N HIS A 273 30.19 -80.64 -45.51
CA HIS A 273 29.00 -80.28 -44.74
C HIS A 273 29.32 -79.26 -43.63
N GLU A 274 30.37 -79.48 -42.84
CA GLU A 274 30.81 -78.53 -41.81
C GLU A 274 31.15 -77.14 -42.40
N LEU A 275 31.78 -77.11 -43.59
CA LEU A 275 32.08 -75.87 -44.29
C LEU A 275 30.80 -75.13 -44.73
N ASP A 276 29.84 -75.84 -45.32
CA ASP A 276 28.57 -75.24 -45.79
C ASP A 276 27.72 -74.73 -44.61
N GLU A 277 27.70 -75.45 -43.48
CA GLU A 277 27.06 -75.01 -42.24
C GLU A 277 27.74 -73.75 -41.68
N ALA A 278 29.08 -73.73 -41.62
CA ALA A 278 29.85 -72.57 -41.18
C ALA A 278 29.63 -71.34 -42.09
N VAL A 279 29.55 -71.52 -43.41
CA VAL A 279 29.24 -70.45 -44.38
C VAL A 279 27.82 -69.92 -44.17
N SER A 280 26.83 -70.80 -43.95
CA SER A 280 25.46 -70.40 -43.64
C SER A 280 25.39 -69.56 -42.37
N LYS A 281 26.08 -70.00 -41.30
CA LYS A 281 26.18 -69.28 -40.02
C LYS A 281 26.88 -67.92 -40.17
N CYS A 282 27.95 -67.83 -40.95
CA CYS A 282 28.62 -66.56 -41.26
C CYS A 282 27.70 -65.58 -42.00
N ARG A 283 26.86 -66.06 -42.94
CA ARG A 283 25.87 -65.21 -43.63
C ARG A 283 24.83 -64.66 -42.66
N SER A 284 24.29 -65.52 -41.77
CA SER A 284 23.33 -65.12 -40.73
C SER A 284 23.91 -64.03 -39.81
N LEU A 285 25.09 -64.25 -39.25
CA LEU A 285 25.79 -63.27 -38.40
C LEU A 285 26.14 -61.96 -39.14
N THR A 286 26.40 -62.02 -40.46
CA THR A 286 26.64 -60.83 -41.28
C THR A 286 25.37 -59.99 -41.45
N MET A 287 24.21 -60.64 -41.66
CA MET A 287 22.92 -59.95 -41.73
C MET A 287 22.55 -59.32 -40.39
N GLU A 288 22.74 -60.03 -39.28
CA GLU A 288 22.50 -59.52 -37.92
C GLU A 288 23.41 -58.32 -37.60
N SER A 289 24.71 -58.41 -37.94
CA SER A 289 25.65 -57.29 -37.80
C SER A 289 25.22 -56.06 -38.60
N GLN A 290 24.66 -56.25 -39.81
CA GLN A 290 24.15 -55.14 -40.61
C GLN A 290 22.89 -54.51 -39.99
N GLN A 291 21.94 -55.33 -39.51
CA GLN A 291 20.75 -54.83 -38.79
C GLN A 291 21.13 -53.99 -37.56
N PHE A 292 22.12 -54.42 -36.77
CA PHE A 292 22.59 -53.63 -35.64
C PHE A 292 23.26 -52.32 -36.06
N LYS A 293 24.00 -52.27 -37.17
CA LYS A 293 24.56 -51.00 -37.71
C LYS A 293 23.46 -50.03 -38.11
N ASP A 294 22.41 -50.51 -38.78
CA ASP A 294 21.32 -49.66 -39.22
C ASP A 294 20.48 -49.15 -38.03
N GLN A 295 20.26 -49.99 -37.01
CA GLN A 295 19.68 -49.54 -35.73
C GLN A 295 20.55 -48.49 -35.03
N LEU A 296 21.88 -48.68 -34.97
CA LEU A 296 22.80 -47.73 -34.36
C LEU A 296 22.79 -46.39 -35.10
N ARG A 297 22.73 -46.40 -36.43
CA ARG A 297 22.63 -45.20 -37.27
C ARG A 297 21.33 -44.45 -36.99
N ASN A 298 20.19 -45.15 -36.93
CA ASN A 298 18.90 -44.54 -36.62
C ASN A 298 18.91 -43.93 -35.21
N LYS A 299 19.48 -44.62 -34.21
CA LYS A 299 19.62 -44.08 -32.85
C LYS A 299 20.59 -42.90 -32.74
N ASN A 300 21.62 -42.85 -33.57
CA ASN A 300 22.47 -41.67 -33.66
C ASN A 300 21.70 -40.47 -34.24
N GLN A 301 20.88 -40.67 -35.27
CA GLN A 301 20.02 -39.61 -35.82
C GLN A 301 18.97 -39.13 -34.79
N ASP A 302 18.28 -40.05 -34.11
CA ASP A 302 17.34 -39.71 -33.02
C ASP A 302 18.00 -38.80 -31.96
N MET A 303 19.25 -39.10 -31.58
CA MET A 303 20.02 -38.33 -30.60
C MET A 303 20.44 -36.95 -31.13
N GLU A 304 20.84 -36.85 -32.39
CA GLU A 304 21.18 -35.58 -33.05
C GLU A 304 19.95 -34.66 -33.16
N ASP A 305 18.80 -35.21 -33.55
CA ASP A 305 17.53 -34.49 -33.66
C ASP A 305 17.03 -34.01 -32.29
N GLN A 306 17.11 -34.85 -31.25
CA GLN A 306 16.81 -34.46 -29.87
C GLN A 306 17.75 -33.36 -29.37
N THR A 307 19.05 -33.46 -29.65
CA THR A 307 20.06 -32.45 -29.30
C THR A 307 19.76 -31.11 -29.98
N ALA A 308 19.38 -31.14 -31.27
CA ALA A 308 18.97 -29.95 -32.01
C ALA A 308 17.68 -29.35 -31.45
N GLN A 309 16.70 -30.18 -31.04
CA GLN A 309 15.46 -29.70 -30.41
C GLN A 309 15.71 -29.06 -29.05
N ILE A 310 16.59 -29.62 -28.22
CA ILE A 310 16.99 -29.06 -26.93
C ILE A 310 17.63 -27.69 -27.12
N ARG A 311 18.63 -27.55 -28.01
CA ARG A 311 19.27 -26.26 -28.31
C ARG A 311 18.28 -25.17 -28.75
N ARG A 312 17.28 -25.51 -29.57
CA ARG A 312 16.22 -24.57 -29.98
C ARG A 312 15.35 -24.15 -28.79
N LYS A 313 15.00 -25.07 -27.89
CA LYS A 313 14.25 -24.76 -26.66
C LYS A 313 15.06 -23.87 -25.72
N GLU A 314 16.35 -24.15 -25.55
CA GLU A 314 17.28 -23.35 -24.75
C GLU A 314 17.36 -21.92 -25.28
N GLN A 315 17.63 -21.73 -26.59
CA GLN A 315 17.65 -20.40 -27.23
C GLN A 315 16.33 -19.63 -27.07
N ASN A 316 15.18 -20.30 -27.25
CA ASN A 316 13.87 -19.69 -27.05
C ASN A 316 13.63 -19.29 -25.58
N SER A 317 14.05 -20.12 -24.63
CA SER A 317 13.94 -19.81 -23.20
C SER A 317 14.86 -18.66 -22.81
N GLU A 318 16.09 -18.61 -23.33
CA GLU A 318 17.03 -17.53 -23.09
C GLU A 318 16.52 -16.18 -23.62
N MET A 319 16.02 -16.14 -24.86
CA MET A 319 15.35 -14.94 -25.41
C MET A 319 14.15 -14.50 -24.56
N THR A 320 13.39 -15.44 -24.01
CA THR A 320 12.22 -15.13 -23.16
C THR A 320 12.68 -14.57 -21.81
N ILE A 321 13.70 -15.15 -21.19
CA ILE A 321 14.31 -14.65 -19.95
C ILE A 321 14.87 -13.24 -20.15
N GLN A 322 15.59 -12.98 -21.24
CA GLN A 322 16.13 -11.64 -21.55
C GLN A 322 15.03 -10.59 -21.71
N LYS A 323 13.91 -10.93 -22.39
CA LYS A 323 12.74 -10.04 -22.49
C LYS A 323 12.13 -9.73 -21.12
N LEU A 324 11.86 -10.76 -20.32
CA LEU A 324 11.29 -10.62 -18.97
C LEU A 324 12.21 -9.82 -18.04
N GLN A 325 13.54 -10.00 -18.13
CA GLN A 325 14.52 -9.19 -17.40
C GLN A 325 14.48 -7.71 -17.82
N SER A 326 14.35 -7.43 -19.11
CA SER A 326 14.20 -6.05 -19.62
C SER A 326 12.90 -5.39 -19.14
N GLU A 327 11.78 -6.12 -19.17
CA GLU A 327 10.48 -5.65 -18.68
C GLU A 327 10.49 -5.44 -17.16
N LEU A 328 11.09 -6.35 -16.39
CA LEU A 328 11.28 -6.21 -14.94
C LEU A 328 12.10 -4.95 -14.62
N GLY A 329 13.19 -4.70 -15.34
CA GLY A 329 14.01 -3.49 -15.18
C GLY A 329 13.23 -2.20 -15.45
N LYS A 330 12.40 -2.19 -16.51
CA LYS A 330 11.48 -1.06 -16.80
C LYS A 330 10.48 -0.85 -15.67
N LYS A 331 9.84 -1.92 -15.17
CA LYS A 331 8.85 -1.84 -14.09
C LYS A 331 9.46 -1.42 -12.75
N GLN A 332 10.71 -1.81 -12.48
CA GLN A 332 11.47 -1.31 -11.32
C GLN A 332 11.76 0.20 -11.44
N ALA A 333 12.11 0.70 -12.63
CA ALA A 333 12.32 2.13 -12.87
C ALA A 333 11.02 2.96 -12.79
N GLU A 334 9.92 2.45 -13.33
CA GLU A 334 8.57 3.03 -13.17
C GLU A 334 8.19 3.11 -11.69
N LEU A 335 8.35 2.02 -10.94
CA LEU A 335 8.05 1.97 -9.50
C LEU A 335 8.91 2.97 -8.70
N ALA A 336 10.21 3.06 -8.99
CA ALA A 336 11.10 4.02 -8.34
C ALA A 336 10.69 5.48 -8.61
N THR A 337 10.18 5.77 -9.81
CA THR A 337 9.66 7.08 -10.19
C THR A 337 8.36 7.38 -9.43
N ASN A 338 7.41 6.45 -9.45
CA ASN A 338 6.13 6.58 -8.74
C ASN A 338 6.31 6.76 -7.21
N LEU A 339 7.27 6.06 -6.59
CA LEU A 339 7.60 6.23 -5.17
C LEU A 339 8.18 7.61 -4.87
N LYS A 340 9.01 8.16 -5.77
CA LYS A 340 9.54 9.52 -5.65
C LYS A 340 8.40 10.55 -5.74
N ASP A 341 7.49 10.37 -6.69
CA ASP A 341 6.37 11.29 -6.91
C ASP A 341 5.32 11.21 -5.79
N TYR A 342 5.04 10.01 -5.26
CA TYR A 342 4.25 9.83 -4.03
C TYR A 342 4.84 10.64 -2.87
N LYS A 343 6.15 10.51 -2.61
CA LYS A 343 6.83 11.25 -1.55
C LYS A 343 6.82 12.78 -1.78
N ASN A 344 6.89 13.21 -3.04
CA ASN A 344 6.74 14.63 -3.39
C ASN A 344 5.33 15.15 -3.10
N LEU A 345 4.29 14.34 -3.39
CA LEU A 345 2.89 14.68 -3.08
C LEU A 345 2.61 14.69 -1.56
N GLU A 346 3.14 13.71 -0.82
CA GLU A 346 3.08 13.65 0.64
C GLU A 346 3.69 14.90 1.30
N ASN A 347 4.90 15.29 0.86
CA ASN A 347 5.54 16.53 1.32
C ASN A 347 4.71 17.79 0.99
N ARG A 348 4.09 17.85 -0.20
CA ARG A 348 3.20 18.95 -0.60
C ARG A 348 1.94 19.02 0.26
N LEU A 349 1.35 17.86 0.60
CA LEU A 349 0.19 17.77 1.46
C LEU A 349 0.49 18.28 2.87
N HIS A 350 1.62 17.87 3.47
CA HIS A 350 2.04 18.37 4.78
C HIS A 350 2.33 19.88 4.78
N GLU A 351 2.99 20.39 3.74
CA GLU A 351 3.23 21.83 3.59
C GLU A 351 1.92 22.63 3.40
N GLN A 352 0.92 22.05 2.73
CA GLN A 352 -0.42 22.65 2.62
C GLN A 352 -1.14 22.64 3.98
N GLN A 353 -1.16 21.52 4.70
CA GLN A 353 -1.75 21.41 6.04
C GLN A 353 -1.17 22.46 7.00
N ARG A 354 0.15 22.64 7.00
CA ARG A 354 0.81 23.68 7.82
C ARG A 354 0.37 25.10 7.46
N LYS A 355 0.09 25.38 6.18
CA LYS A 355 -0.43 26.69 5.73
C LYS A 355 -1.89 26.88 6.14
N GLU A 356 -2.71 25.84 6.05
CA GLU A 356 -4.11 25.87 6.47
C GLU A 356 -4.22 26.09 8.00
N GLU A 357 -3.40 25.40 8.80
CA GLU A 357 -3.29 25.65 10.25
C GLU A 357 -2.88 27.10 10.57
N GLU A 358 -1.88 27.63 9.87
CA GLU A 358 -1.39 29.00 10.08
C GLU A 358 -2.44 30.06 9.67
N ILE A 359 -3.17 29.82 8.59
CA ILE A 359 -4.32 30.66 8.18
C ILE A 359 -5.43 30.58 9.23
N HIS A 360 -5.74 29.39 9.75
CA HIS A 360 -6.75 29.23 10.81
C HIS A 360 -6.34 29.98 12.09
N ARG A 361 -5.08 29.88 12.52
CA ARG A 361 -4.57 30.61 13.70
C ARG A 361 -4.73 32.13 13.52
N LYS A 362 -4.36 32.66 12.35
CA LYS A 362 -4.54 34.08 12.02
C LYS A 362 -6.00 34.49 11.99
N ALA A 363 -6.87 33.70 11.35
CA ALA A 363 -8.31 33.96 11.32
C ALA A 363 -8.91 33.98 12.75
N THR A 364 -8.54 33.02 13.61
CA THR A 364 -8.98 33.01 15.01
C THR A 364 -8.50 34.25 15.76
N PHE A 365 -7.24 34.64 15.62
CA PHE A 365 -6.68 35.85 16.25
C PHE A 365 -7.41 37.13 15.79
N THR A 366 -7.62 37.30 14.48
CA THR A 366 -8.35 38.45 13.93
C THR A 366 -9.81 38.49 14.39
N VAL A 367 -10.46 37.33 14.55
CA VAL A 367 -11.82 37.24 15.09
C VAL A 367 -11.89 37.59 16.58
N THR A 368 -10.91 37.16 17.39
CA THR A 368 -10.84 37.55 18.82
C THR A 368 -10.56 39.04 18.99
N GLU A 369 -9.60 39.60 18.26
CA GLU A 369 -9.28 41.03 18.28
C GLU A 369 -10.48 41.88 17.81
N SER A 370 -11.16 41.46 16.74
CA SER A 370 -12.38 42.12 16.26
C SER A 370 -13.53 42.10 17.28
N ARG A 371 -13.61 41.03 18.09
CA ARG A 371 -14.59 40.92 19.18
C ARG A 371 -14.24 41.87 20.33
N GLU A 372 -12.99 41.86 20.78
CA GLU A 372 -12.51 42.73 21.87
C GLU A 372 -12.71 44.21 21.52
N LEU A 373 -12.35 44.63 20.30
CA LEU A 373 -12.60 45.99 19.80
C LEU A 373 -14.09 46.34 19.77
N LYS A 374 -14.97 45.38 19.43
CA LYS A 374 -16.42 45.57 19.44
C LYS A 374 -16.98 45.71 20.85
N ASP A 375 -16.46 44.94 21.80
CA ASP A 375 -16.88 44.99 23.20
C ASP A 375 -16.43 46.32 23.85
N VAL A 376 -15.19 46.79 23.60
CA VAL A 376 -14.71 48.12 23.99
C VAL A 376 -15.54 49.24 23.35
N LEU A 377 -15.89 49.14 22.06
CA LEU A 377 -16.74 50.12 21.38
C LEU A 377 -18.15 50.19 21.99
N ASN A 378 -18.71 49.05 22.39
CA ASN A 378 -20.02 48.99 23.05
C ASN A 378 -19.96 49.61 24.46
N GLN A 379 -18.89 49.35 25.23
CA GLN A 379 -18.67 49.98 26.52
C GLN A 379 -18.57 51.50 26.38
N ALA A 380 -17.73 52.01 25.47
CA ALA A 380 -17.59 53.45 25.24
C ALA A 380 -18.91 54.12 24.82
N LYS A 381 -19.77 53.43 24.05
CA LYS A 381 -21.12 53.91 23.72
C LYS A 381 -22.02 53.98 24.95
N ALA A 382 -21.97 52.98 25.84
CA ALA A 382 -22.75 52.97 27.07
C ALA A 382 -22.31 54.10 28.02
N GLU A 383 -21.00 54.32 28.18
CA GLU A 383 -20.44 55.42 28.96
C GLU A 383 -20.85 56.80 28.40
N ILE A 384 -20.82 56.98 27.06
CA ILE A 384 -21.31 58.20 26.41
C ILE A 384 -22.80 58.42 26.70
N GLU A 385 -23.63 57.38 26.66
CA GLU A 385 -25.08 57.52 26.92
C GLU A 385 -25.37 57.80 28.40
N GLN A 386 -24.61 57.18 29.32
CA GLN A 386 -24.64 57.53 30.74
C GLN A 386 -24.28 59.00 30.96
N LEU A 387 -23.15 59.48 30.41
CA LEU A 387 -22.71 60.87 30.55
C LEU A 387 -23.72 61.87 29.95
N LYS A 388 -24.41 61.52 28.86
CA LYS A 388 -25.55 62.32 28.37
C LYS A 388 -26.69 62.37 29.38
N SER A 389 -27.09 61.23 29.95
CA SER A 389 -28.16 61.19 30.94
C SER A 389 -27.83 62.00 32.19
N GLU A 390 -26.60 61.93 32.68
CA GLU A 390 -26.08 62.71 33.81
C GLU A 390 -26.09 64.21 33.49
N ARG A 391 -25.70 64.58 32.26
CA ARG A 391 -25.76 65.96 31.75
C ARG A 391 -27.20 66.48 31.68
N GLU A 392 -28.16 65.71 31.19
CA GLU A 392 -29.56 66.14 31.13
C GLU A 392 -30.19 66.25 32.54
N VAL A 393 -29.84 65.37 33.47
CA VAL A 393 -30.22 65.50 34.90
C VAL A 393 -29.62 66.77 35.51
N MET A 394 -28.34 67.08 35.23
CA MET A 394 -27.69 68.31 35.68
C MET A 394 -28.36 69.56 35.09
N ILE A 395 -28.65 69.56 33.78
CA ILE A 395 -29.35 70.67 33.09
C ILE A 395 -30.73 70.89 33.72
N THR A 396 -31.50 69.82 33.93
CA THR A 396 -32.82 69.87 34.56
C THR A 396 -32.73 70.42 35.99
N SER A 397 -31.74 69.97 36.77
CA SER A 397 -31.48 70.47 38.13
C SER A 397 -31.12 71.97 38.15
N HIS A 398 -30.24 72.41 37.24
CA HIS A 398 -29.88 73.82 37.11
C HIS A 398 -31.06 74.69 36.66
N GLN A 399 -31.87 74.23 35.70
CA GLN A 399 -33.10 74.90 35.27
C GLN A 399 -34.09 75.04 36.43
N ASN A 400 -34.36 73.96 37.17
CA ASN A 400 -35.20 73.99 38.37
C ASN A 400 -34.66 74.96 39.42
N ARG A 401 -33.34 75.04 39.62
CA ARG A 401 -32.72 75.97 40.57
C ARG A 401 -32.84 77.43 40.13
N ILE A 402 -32.67 77.71 38.84
CA ILE A 402 -32.89 79.05 38.26
C ILE A 402 -34.35 79.47 38.45
N GLU A 403 -35.30 78.55 38.23
CA GLU A 403 -36.73 78.82 38.36
C GLU A 403 -37.15 79.03 39.83
N GLN A 404 -36.63 78.24 40.78
CA GLN A 404 -36.76 78.51 42.21
C GLN A 404 -36.22 79.89 42.61
N LEU A 405 -35.08 80.31 42.06
CA LEU A 405 -34.50 81.63 42.33
C LEU A 405 -35.38 82.75 41.75
N ARG A 406 -35.88 82.60 40.53
CA ARG A 406 -36.84 83.53 39.91
C ARG A 406 -38.10 83.68 40.77
N GLN A 407 -38.71 82.58 41.18
CA GLN A 407 -39.88 82.59 42.06
C GLN A 407 -39.56 83.21 43.42
N SER A 408 -38.37 82.95 44.00
CA SER A 408 -37.93 83.60 45.24
C SER A 408 -37.75 85.12 45.09
N PHE A 409 -37.18 85.59 43.98
CA PHE A 409 -37.08 87.02 43.68
C PHE A 409 -38.45 87.66 43.44
N GLN A 410 -39.33 87.00 42.68
CA GLN A 410 -40.70 87.46 42.43
C GLN A 410 -41.51 87.58 43.73
N ASN A 411 -41.40 86.60 44.63
CA ASN A 411 -42.02 86.64 45.96
C ASN A 411 -41.45 87.78 46.81
N LYS A 412 -40.12 88.01 46.81
CA LYS A 412 -39.50 89.13 47.53
C LYS A 412 -39.93 90.50 47.00
N LEU A 413 -40.08 90.64 45.69
CA LEU A 413 -40.62 91.87 45.08
C LEU A 413 -42.06 92.09 45.52
N PHE A 414 -42.91 91.06 45.46
CA PHE A 414 -44.29 91.12 45.94
C PHE A 414 -44.41 91.41 47.45
N GLU A 415 -43.48 90.93 48.28
CA GLU A 415 -43.40 91.31 49.69
C GLU A 415 -42.92 92.75 49.92
N ALA A 416 -42.04 93.26 49.05
CA ALA A 416 -41.57 94.65 49.07
C ALA A 416 -42.65 95.63 48.60
N ASP A 417 -43.45 95.28 47.59
CA ASP A 417 -44.61 96.07 47.14
C ASP A 417 -45.68 96.18 48.24
N LYS A 418 -45.75 95.21 49.16
CA LYS A 418 -46.60 95.25 50.37
C LYS A 418 -45.96 95.97 51.56
N TRP A 419 -44.70 96.39 51.47
CA TRP A 419 -44.04 97.09 52.58
C TRP A 419 -44.65 98.49 52.83
N PRO A 420 -44.96 99.31 51.81
CA PRO A 420 -45.69 100.57 52.00
C PRO A 420 -47.00 100.40 52.77
N GLU A 421 -47.83 99.42 52.41
CA GLU A 421 -49.09 99.11 53.10
C GLU A 421 -48.86 98.70 54.57
N LYS A 422 -47.85 97.86 54.83
CA LYS A 422 -47.44 97.49 56.20
C LYS A 422 -46.92 98.69 57.02
N LEU A 423 -46.22 99.63 56.39
CA LEU A 423 -45.73 100.85 57.02
C LEU A 423 -46.88 101.82 57.32
N GLU A 424 -47.80 102.00 56.37
CA GLU A 424 -49.02 102.81 56.52
C GLU A 424 -49.86 102.27 57.69
N GLU A 425 -50.05 100.95 57.78
CA GLU A 425 -50.74 100.27 58.88
C GLU A 425 -50.02 100.42 60.23
N ALA A 426 -48.68 100.37 60.25
CA ALA A 426 -47.89 100.62 61.46
C ALA A 426 -47.99 102.09 61.91
N LEU A 427 -47.89 103.04 60.97
CA LEU A 427 -48.09 104.47 61.22
C LEU A 427 -49.52 104.79 61.67
N ARG A 428 -50.53 104.10 61.11
CA ARG A 428 -51.94 104.21 61.55
C ARG A 428 -52.09 103.79 63.00
N LYS A 429 -51.52 102.64 63.39
CA LYS A 429 -51.51 102.18 64.79
C LYS A 429 -50.80 103.15 65.72
N GLU A 430 -49.67 103.73 65.32
CA GLU A 430 -48.95 104.68 66.17
C GLU A 430 -49.69 106.03 66.28
N ARG A 431 -50.34 106.49 65.20
CA ARG A 431 -51.28 107.62 65.23
C ARG A 431 -52.45 107.34 66.18
N GLU A 432 -53.06 106.15 66.13
CA GLU A 432 -54.13 105.74 67.06
C GLU A 432 -53.67 105.71 68.52
N LYS A 433 -52.46 105.19 68.82
CA LYS A 433 -51.87 105.26 70.16
C LYS A 433 -51.65 106.71 70.62
N HIS A 434 -51.08 107.56 69.78
CA HIS A 434 -50.86 108.98 70.11
C HIS A 434 -52.19 109.73 70.30
N GLN A 435 -53.20 109.47 69.47
CA GLN A 435 -54.56 110.01 69.65
C GLN A 435 -55.15 109.61 71.01
N THR A 436 -54.98 108.34 71.40
CA THR A 436 -55.45 107.81 72.68
C THR A 436 -54.69 108.43 73.86
N ALA A 437 -53.37 108.59 73.74
CA ALA A 437 -52.53 109.21 74.77
C ALA A 437 -52.81 110.71 74.95
N LEU A 438 -53.07 111.44 73.84
CA LEU A 438 -53.49 112.84 73.88
C LEU A 438 -54.84 112.99 74.58
N LYS A 439 -55.82 112.13 74.25
CA LYS A 439 -57.12 112.15 74.91
C LYS A 439 -57.02 111.87 76.41
N ALA A 440 -56.20 110.90 76.82
CA ALA A 440 -55.94 110.62 78.23
C ALA A 440 -55.20 111.75 78.97
N LEU A 441 -54.43 112.59 78.25
CA LEU A 441 -53.84 113.81 78.80
C LEU A 441 -54.89 114.92 78.95
N GLU A 442 -55.75 115.08 77.95
CA GLU A 442 -56.86 116.05 77.94
C GLU A 442 -57.85 115.76 79.06
N ASP A 443 -58.28 114.49 79.23
CA ASP A 443 -59.12 114.03 80.34
C ASP A 443 -58.48 114.35 81.71
N ARG A 444 -57.16 114.12 81.87
CA ARG A 444 -56.42 114.49 83.09
C ARG A 444 -56.35 116.00 83.32
N LEU A 445 -56.20 116.80 82.26
CA LEU A 445 -56.15 118.25 82.39
C LEU A 445 -57.51 118.81 82.81
N VAL A 446 -58.61 118.24 82.29
CA VAL A 446 -59.97 118.56 82.76
C VAL A 446 -60.15 118.13 84.22
N GLU A 447 -59.72 116.93 84.61
CA GLU A 447 -59.81 116.42 85.98
C GLU A 447 -59.00 117.29 86.96
N ASN A 448 -57.75 117.65 86.62
CA ASN A 448 -56.93 118.59 87.39
C ASN A 448 -57.54 119.99 87.46
N PHE A 449 -58.08 120.53 86.36
CA PHE A 449 -58.71 121.85 86.35
C PHE A 449 -59.94 121.90 87.25
N VAL A 450 -60.78 120.84 87.23
CA VAL A 450 -61.91 120.70 88.17
C VAL A 450 -61.39 120.62 89.61
N MET A 451 -60.31 119.87 89.87
CA MET A 451 -59.70 119.73 91.19
C MET A 451 -59.15 121.07 91.73
N GLU A 452 -58.42 121.83 90.91
CA GLU A 452 -57.93 123.18 91.25
C GLU A 452 -59.09 124.15 91.50
N MET A 453 -60.13 124.14 90.66
CA MET A 453 -61.30 124.99 90.86
C MET A 453 -62.06 124.64 92.17
N GLN A 454 -62.03 123.37 92.59
CA GLN A 454 -62.54 122.91 93.89
C GLN A 454 -61.71 123.48 95.06
N ILE A 455 -60.38 123.45 94.95
CA ILE A 455 -59.42 123.96 95.94
C ILE A 455 -59.55 125.48 96.09
N GLU A 456 -59.63 126.20 94.97
CA GLU A 456 -59.75 127.67 94.99
C GLU A 456 -61.05 128.12 95.67
N LYS A 457 -62.14 127.37 95.44
CA LYS A 457 -63.43 127.58 96.10
C LYS A 457 -63.36 127.36 97.62
N GLN A 458 -62.56 126.41 98.10
CA GLN A 458 -62.31 126.23 99.53
C GLN A 458 -61.52 127.40 100.13
N LYS A 459 -60.47 127.89 99.46
CA LYS A 459 -59.67 129.03 99.93
C LYS A 459 -60.48 130.31 100.10
N TYR A 460 -61.40 130.62 99.18
CA TYR A 460 -62.27 131.80 99.31
C TYR A 460 -63.25 131.68 100.49
N GLN A 461 -63.67 130.46 100.83
CA GLN A 461 -64.50 130.20 102.01
C GLN A 461 -63.72 130.49 103.31
N GLU A 462 -62.45 130.05 103.39
CA GLU A 462 -61.55 130.31 104.54
C GLU A 462 -61.12 131.78 104.68
N LEU A 463 -61.15 132.57 103.58
CA LEU A 463 -60.71 133.96 103.59
C LEU A 463 -61.76 134.91 104.19
N LEU A 464 -63.05 134.56 104.12
CA LEU A 464 -64.15 135.38 104.66
C LEU A 464 -64.20 135.36 106.20
N GLU A 465 -63.75 134.29 106.86
CA GLU A 465 -63.80 134.18 108.34
C GLU A 465 -62.70 134.98 109.07
N LYS A 466 -61.69 135.50 108.37
CA LYS A 466 -60.46 136.04 109.01
C LYS A 466 -60.39 137.55 109.24
N TYR A 467 -61.43 138.33 108.94
CA TYR A 467 -61.38 139.81 109.02
C TYR A 467 -62.17 140.48 110.16
N GLN A 468 -62.78 139.71 111.08
CA GLN A 468 -63.37 140.27 112.31
C GLN A 468 -63.01 139.45 113.56
N GLY A 469 -62.16 140.02 114.42
CA GLY A 469 -61.87 139.51 115.76
C GLY A 469 -60.51 138.80 115.89
N GLY A 470 -59.51 139.51 116.42
CA GLY A 470 -58.24 138.89 116.80
C GLY A 470 -58.32 138.28 118.20
N TYR A 471 -58.12 136.96 118.31
CA TYR A 471 -57.74 136.28 119.56
C TYR A 471 -56.95 134.99 119.28
N SER A 472 -56.39 134.40 120.33
CA SER A 472 -55.34 133.37 120.32
C SER A 472 -55.82 131.91 120.18
N GLY A 473 -54.96 131.06 119.58
CA GLY A 473 -54.54 129.79 120.20
C GLY A 473 -55.12 128.45 119.70
N GLY A 474 -54.35 127.37 119.91
CA GLY A 474 -54.69 125.95 119.71
C GLY A 474 -54.07 125.34 118.44
N SER A 475 -53.11 124.39 118.43
CA SER A 475 -52.92 123.09 119.10
C SER A 475 -53.54 121.88 118.38
N ASN A 476 -52.65 121.08 117.73
CA ASN A 476 -52.66 119.63 117.38
C ASN A 476 -53.85 118.77 117.91
N PRO A 477 -54.35 117.71 117.20
CA PRO A 477 -53.54 116.50 116.88
C PRO A 477 -53.99 115.62 115.67
N ARG A 478 -53.27 114.48 115.46
CA ARG A 478 -53.68 113.06 115.15
C ARG A 478 -55.08 112.78 114.49
N GLN A 479 -55.34 111.71 113.72
CA GLN A 479 -54.73 110.36 113.55
C GLN A 479 -55.38 109.59 112.37
N SER A 480 -54.65 108.63 111.77
CA SER A 480 -55.13 107.33 111.17
C SER A 480 -56.30 107.35 110.14
N THR A 481 -56.74 106.27 109.46
CA THR A 481 -56.52 104.79 109.49
C THR A 481 -57.07 104.19 108.19
N ALA A 482 -56.56 103.02 107.74
CA ALA A 482 -57.32 101.94 107.04
C ALA A 482 -58.07 102.29 105.72
N ASP A 483 -58.49 101.37 104.85
CA ASP A 483 -58.09 99.98 104.52
C ASP A 483 -58.69 99.67 103.12
N SER A 484 -58.37 98.49 102.56
CA SER A 484 -59.22 97.66 101.66
C SER A 484 -58.62 97.31 100.29
N ASN A 485 -58.18 96.06 100.22
CA ASN A 485 -58.02 95.25 99.01
C ASN A 485 -59.27 95.21 98.11
N MET A 486 -59.07 94.89 96.82
CA MET A 486 -59.68 93.79 96.04
C MET A 486 -59.71 94.15 94.53
N SER A 487 -59.58 93.23 93.55
CA SER A 487 -59.10 91.83 93.52
C SER A 487 -59.08 91.34 92.04
N ILE A 488 -58.48 90.16 91.75
CA ILE A 488 -58.88 89.21 90.66
C ILE A 488 -58.64 89.70 89.20
N LYS A 489 -58.12 88.95 88.21
CA LYS A 489 -57.68 87.55 87.95
C LYS A 489 -56.75 87.61 86.67
N SER A 490 -55.99 86.62 86.18
CA SER A 490 -55.82 85.18 86.44
C SER A 490 -54.62 84.59 85.64
N VAL A 491 -53.86 83.63 86.24
CA VAL A 491 -53.51 82.24 85.73
C VAL A 491 -52.73 82.12 84.38
N SER A 492 -51.72 81.26 84.12
CA SER A 492 -50.98 80.10 84.74
C SER A 492 -49.59 79.98 84.05
N SER A 493 -48.46 79.56 84.65
CA SER A 493 -48.03 78.20 85.12
C SER A 493 -47.88 77.14 83.98
N VAL A 494 -46.96 76.14 83.94
CA VAL A 494 -45.76 75.69 84.73
C VAL A 494 -45.12 74.44 84.04
N ASN A 495 -43.77 74.23 84.08
CA ASN A 495 -43.00 72.94 84.00
C ASN A 495 -43.29 71.91 82.86
N ASN A 496 -42.67 70.71 82.73
CA ASN A 496 -41.26 70.22 82.85
C ASN A 496 -41.10 68.90 82.04
N ASN A 497 -39.87 68.62 81.56
CA ASN A 497 -39.14 67.33 81.47
C ASN A 497 -39.72 65.98 80.93
N THR A 498 -38.78 65.26 80.29
CA THR A 498 -38.48 63.79 80.30
C THR A 498 -39.26 62.76 79.46
N ALA A 499 -38.48 62.01 78.64
CA ALA A 499 -38.38 60.53 78.51
C ALA A 499 -39.64 59.71 78.06
N THR A 500 -39.59 58.56 77.34
CA THR A 500 -38.53 57.69 76.77
C THR A 500 -39.17 56.65 75.81
N THR A 501 -38.41 56.07 74.84
CA THR A 501 -38.58 54.72 74.21
C THR A 501 -39.89 54.40 73.41
N GLU A 502 -39.99 53.47 72.44
CA GLU A 502 -39.12 52.37 71.94
C GLU A 502 -39.55 51.86 70.52
N ASN A 503 -38.62 51.27 69.74
CA ASN A 503 -38.78 50.12 68.78
C ASN A 503 -39.80 50.16 67.59
N MET A 504 -39.66 49.45 66.45
CA MET A 504 -38.82 48.31 66.00
C MET A 504 -38.50 48.34 64.46
N ASN A 505 -37.35 47.73 64.07
CA ASN A 505 -37.01 47.01 62.82
C ASN A 505 -37.16 47.73 61.44
N SER A 506 -36.24 47.61 60.45
CA SER A 506 -35.09 46.70 60.22
C SER A 506 -34.17 47.33 59.12
N ALA A 507 -32.97 46.85 58.72
CA ALA A 507 -32.21 45.63 59.03
C ALA A 507 -30.67 45.80 58.84
N ARG A 508 -29.97 44.66 58.88
CA ARG A 508 -28.57 44.31 58.48
C ARG A 508 -28.18 44.74 57.03
N ASN A 509 -26.90 44.90 56.62
CA ASN A 509 -25.64 44.28 57.09
C ASN A 509 -24.35 45.07 56.68
N THR A 510 -23.22 44.65 57.27
CA THR A 510 -21.78 44.79 56.92
C THR A 510 -21.41 44.75 55.41
N SER A 511 -20.23 45.17 54.88
CA SER A 511 -18.90 45.49 55.45
C SER A 511 -18.08 46.35 54.45
N VAL A 512 -17.09 47.12 54.92
CA VAL A 512 -15.95 47.59 54.08
C VAL A 512 -14.68 47.02 54.68
N SER A 513 -13.94 46.23 53.90
CA SER A 513 -12.62 45.73 54.27
C SER A 513 -11.77 45.47 53.03
N ASP A 514 -10.80 46.34 52.81
CA ASP A 514 -9.75 46.16 51.81
C ASP A 514 -8.77 45.05 52.18
N LEU A 515 -8.26 44.40 51.13
CA LEU A 515 -6.91 43.84 50.98
C LEU A 515 -6.39 42.70 51.87
N ASN A 516 -5.67 41.80 51.17
CA ASN A 516 -4.59 40.92 51.66
C ASN A 516 -4.94 39.80 52.67
N SER A 517 -5.07 38.57 52.17
CA SER A 517 -3.93 37.64 52.14
C SER A 517 -4.28 36.21 51.68
N ALA A 518 -3.26 35.52 51.15
CA ALA A 518 -3.11 34.07 51.06
C ALA A 518 -4.10 33.25 50.20
N ARG A 519 -3.68 32.96 48.96
CA ARG A 519 -3.57 31.55 48.55
C ARG A 519 -2.29 31.27 47.78
N ARG A 520 -1.44 30.44 48.39
CA ARG A 520 -0.28 29.75 47.80
C ARG A 520 -0.74 28.99 46.54
N THR A 521 -0.15 29.22 45.38
CA THR A 521 1.00 28.46 44.84
C THR A 521 0.87 26.94 45.03
N SER A 522 0.45 26.25 43.97
CA SER A 522 1.08 25.03 43.44
C SER A 522 0.19 24.41 42.35
N ASN A 523 0.69 24.36 41.12
CA ASN A 523 0.73 23.17 40.26
C ASN A 523 1.29 23.57 38.88
N ASP A 524 2.59 23.85 38.87
CA ASP A 524 3.44 23.57 37.72
C ASP A 524 4.42 22.46 38.13
N ASP A 525 5.03 21.84 37.13
CA ASP A 525 5.95 20.69 37.20
C ASP A 525 5.36 19.34 37.67
N LEU A 526 5.13 18.46 36.70
CA LEU A 526 6.10 17.37 36.43
C LEU A 526 5.73 16.60 35.15
N ASN A 527 6.19 17.08 34.00
CA ASN A 527 6.22 16.30 32.76
C ASN A 527 7.67 15.96 32.38
N LYS A 528 8.16 14.80 32.83
CA LYS A 528 9.30 14.09 32.23
C LYS A 528 9.46 12.68 32.82
N GLN A 529 10.05 11.81 32.00
CA GLN A 529 10.46 10.43 32.32
C GLN A 529 9.33 9.40 32.53
N ASN A 530 8.97 8.72 31.45
CA ASN A 530 9.33 7.31 31.37
C ASN A 530 9.47 6.83 29.92
N ASN A 531 10.72 6.55 29.53
CA ASN A 531 11.04 5.88 28.28
C ASN A 531 12.06 4.77 28.60
N LYS A 532 11.54 3.55 28.86
CA LYS A 532 12.31 2.31 28.98
C LYS A 532 11.37 1.10 29.08
N ASN A 533 11.86 -0.03 28.56
CA ASN A 533 11.32 -1.39 28.69
C ASN A 533 10.02 -1.70 27.93
N LEU A 534 10.20 -2.18 26.68
CA LEU A 534 9.68 -3.50 26.28
C LEU A 534 10.46 -4.01 25.06
N ASN A 535 11.57 -4.71 25.33
CA ASN A 535 12.24 -5.55 24.34
C ASN A 535 12.49 -6.93 24.95
N ARG A 536 11.67 -7.91 24.57
CA ARG A 536 11.91 -9.33 24.87
C ARG A 536 11.05 -10.23 23.98
N GLN A 537 11.63 -10.75 22.89
CA GLN A 537 11.60 -12.16 22.43
C GLN A 537 12.12 -12.25 20.99
N GLY A 538 12.72 -13.39 20.61
CA GLY A 538 13.02 -13.70 19.20
C GLY A 538 14.50 -13.86 18.80
N THR A 539 15.34 -14.51 19.62
CA THR A 539 16.66 -14.97 19.16
C THR A 539 16.52 -16.19 18.25
N TYR A 540 16.76 -16.03 16.95
CA TYR A 540 17.12 -17.15 16.06
C TYR A 540 18.56 -16.98 15.59
N THR A 541 19.37 -18.00 15.85
CA THR A 541 20.77 -18.07 15.41
C THR A 541 20.87 -18.61 14.00
N SER A 542 21.48 -17.84 13.09
CA SER A 542 21.85 -18.31 11.75
C SER A 542 23.34 -18.07 11.53
N SER A 543 24.10 -19.17 11.52
CA SER A 543 25.56 -19.17 11.43
C SER A 543 26.02 -18.99 9.97
N SER A 544 26.60 -17.84 9.64
CA SER A 544 27.29 -17.59 8.37
C SER A 544 28.80 -17.71 8.55
N LYS A 545 29.33 -18.92 8.34
CA LYS A 545 30.79 -19.14 8.27
C LYS A 545 31.35 -18.50 7.00
N SER A 546 32.26 -17.54 7.20
CA SER A 546 33.18 -17.06 6.15
C SER A 546 34.00 -18.22 5.58
N LEU A 547 34.11 -18.29 4.26
CA LEU A 547 35.08 -19.11 3.53
C LEU A 547 35.95 -18.19 2.67
N ASN A 548 37.27 -18.29 2.85
CA ASN A 548 38.24 -17.54 2.08
C ASN A 548 38.31 -18.03 0.62
N PRO A 549 38.55 -17.16 -0.36
CA PRO A 549 38.76 -17.56 -1.75
C PRO A 549 40.17 -18.12 -1.98
N LEU A 550 40.26 -19.21 -2.75
CA LEU A 550 41.53 -19.78 -3.18
C LEU A 550 42.09 -19.01 -4.39
N LYS A 551 43.39 -18.69 -4.38
CA LYS A 551 44.10 -18.10 -5.52
C LYS A 551 44.46 -19.17 -6.56
N THR A 552 44.31 -18.85 -7.84
CA THR A 552 45.06 -19.48 -8.94
C THR A 552 45.58 -18.41 -9.92
N PRO A 553 46.74 -18.63 -10.58
CA PRO A 553 47.43 -17.63 -11.41
C PRO A 553 46.95 -17.62 -12.89
N PRO A 554 47.37 -16.63 -13.71
CA PRO A 554 46.64 -16.24 -14.92
C PRO A 554 47.06 -16.98 -16.19
N VAL A 555 46.16 -17.02 -17.18
CA VAL A 555 46.47 -17.36 -18.58
C VAL A 555 46.07 -16.21 -19.50
N GLN A 556 47.02 -15.90 -20.39
CA GLN A 556 47.15 -14.76 -21.28
C GLN A 556 45.92 -14.40 -22.13
N SER A 557 45.69 -13.09 -22.25
CA SER A 557 44.81 -12.46 -23.23
C SER A 557 45.26 -12.72 -24.66
N ARG A 558 44.30 -12.90 -25.57
CA ARG A 558 44.48 -12.60 -26.99
C ARG A 558 43.25 -11.85 -27.51
N GLU A 559 43.49 -10.66 -28.01
CA GLU A 559 42.51 -9.83 -28.71
C GLU A 559 42.08 -10.51 -30.01
N ILE A 560 40.85 -10.24 -30.47
CA ILE A 560 40.53 -9.95 -31.87
C ILE A 560 39.21 -9.19 -31.94
N SER A 561 39.20 -8.24 -32.87
CA SER A 561 38.24 -7.16 -33.08
C SER A 561 36.78 -7.56 -33.34
N THR A 562 35.92 -6.57 -33.04
CA THR A 562 34.58 -6.34 -33.59
C THR A 562 34.57 -6.20 -35.13
N MET A 563 33.35 -6.16 -35.71
CA MET A 563 32.93 -6.08 -37.14
C MET A 563 32.35 -7.43 -37.63
N SER A 564 31.16 -7.55 -38.23
CA SER A 564 30.14 -6.55 -38.62
C SER A 564 28.72 -7.16 -38.67
N SER A 565 27.71 -6.32 -38.56
CA SER A 565 26.34 -6.64 -38.98
C SER A 565 26.18 -6.45 -40.50
N ALA A 566 25.70 -7.46 -41.23
CA ALA A 566 25.09 -7.27 -42.56
C ALA A 566 24.19 -8.46 -42.97
N THR A 567 22.92 -8.13 -43.19
CA THR A 567 21.95 -8.74 -44.12
C THR A 567 22.37 -9.95 -44.97
N VAL A 568 21.58 -11.03 -44.92
CA VAL A 568 21.56 -12.09 -45.94
C VAL A 568 20.22 -12.07 -46.68
N SER A 569 20.29 -11.86 -48.00
CA SER A 569 19.17 -12.07 -48.93
C SER A 569 19.36 -13.37 -49.72
N SER A 570 18.25 -13.95 -50.15
CA SER A 570 18.18 -15.19 -50.94
C SER A 570 18.88 -15.10 -52.31
N SER A 571 19.55 -16.18 -52.74
CA SER A 571 19.37 -16.77 -54.09
C SER A 571 20.17 -18.07 -54.29
N HIS A 572 19.73 -18.90 -55.23
CA HIS A 572 20.35 -20.19 -55.61
C HIS A 572 21.52 -20.02 -56.61
N SER A 573 22.61 -20.78 -56.45
CA SER A 573 23.17 -21.61 -57.57
C SER A 573 24.25 -22.63 -57.14
N SER A 574 23.98 -23.88 -57.50
CA SER A 574 24.83 -24.98 -57.99
C SER A 574 26.40 -24.94 -57.98
N VAL A 575 26.97 -26.14 -57.73
CA VAL A 575 28.29 -26.69 -58.13
C VAL A 575 29.58 -26.15 -57.45
N SER A 576 30.19 -26.98 -56.60
CA SER A 576 31.41 -27.74 -56.97
C SER A 576 31.88 -28.65 -55.80
N TYR A 577 32.30 -29.87 -56.14
CA TYR A 577 32.82 -30.84 -55.17
C TYR A 577 34.34 -30.94 -55.36
N VAL A 578 35.10 -30.33 -54.46
CA VAL A 578 36.56 -30.50 -54.39
C VAL A 578 36.85 -31.43 -53.22
N GLY A 579 37.29 -32.64 -53.53
CA GLY A 579 37.60 -33.65 -52.51
C GLY A 579 39.02 -33.52 -51.98
N ASP A 580 39.22 -33.95 -50.74
CA ASP A 580 40.54 -34.26 -50.19
C ASP A 580 40.75 -35.76 -50.10
N ALA A 581 41.96 -36.22 -50.43
CA ALA A 581 42.20 -37.60 -50.83
C ALA A 581 42.32 -38.59 -49.65
N ALA A 582 41.56 -39.68 -49.70
CA ALA A 582 41.80 -40.85 -48.86
C ALA A 582 43.14 -41.52 -49.22
N LYS A 583 43.95 -41.84 -48.20
CA LYS A 583 45.25 -42.53 -48.36
C LYS A 583 45.06 -43.89 -49.05
N PRO A 584 45.80 -44.22 -50.12
CA PRO A 584 45.73 -45.55 -50.72
C PRO A 584 46.38 -46.60 -49.80
N GLN A 585 45.65 -47.68 -49.53
CA GLN A 585 46.23 -48.88 -48.92
C GLN A 585 47.28 -49.51 -49.85
N GLY A 586 48.32 -50.09 -49.27
CA GLY A 586 49.46 -50.64 -50.00
C GLY A 586 49.07 -51.76 -50.96
N LYS A 587 49.31 -51.55 -52.27
CA LYS A 587 49.25 -52.62 -53.27
C LYS A 587 50.38 -53.61 -53.03
N MET A 588 50.06 -54.81 -52.52
CA MET A 588 50.98 -55.93 -52.61
C MET A 588 51.22 -56.26 -54.10
N LYS A 589 52.49 -56.26 -54.51
CA LYS A 589 52.89 -56.64 -55.87
C LYS A 589 52.70 -58.16 -56.03
N GLY A 590 51.53 -58.57 -56.52
CA GLY A 590 51.35 -59.93 -57.04
C GLY A 590 52.31 -60.16 -58.20
N GLY A 591 53.18 -61.17 -58.08
CA GLY A 591 54.06 -61.58 -59.18
C GLY A 591 53.23 -62.06 -60.37
N SER A 592 53.77 -61.90 -61.58
CA SER A 592 53.07 -62.33 -62.80
C SER A 592 52.82 -63.85 -62.77
N ILE A 593 51.70 -64.29 -63.33
CA ILE A 593 51.43 -65.72 -63.57
C ILE A 593 52.56 -66.38 -64.37
N ALA A 594 53.29 -65.61 -65.19
CA ALA A 594 54.50 -66.07 -65.88
C ALA A 594 55.63 -66.47 -64.90
N ASP A 595 55.85 -65.73 -63.82
CA ASP A 595 56.91 -65.99 -62.84
C ASP A 595 56.60 -67.20 -61.94
N THR A 596 55.31 -67.44 -61.67
CA THR A 596 54.85 -68.65 -60.99
C THR A 596 55.04 -69.88 -61.88
N ARG A 597 54.68 -69.79 -63.17
CA ARG A 597 54.93 -70.86 -64.15
C ARG A 597 56.42 -71.15 -64.33
N LYS A 598 57.29 -70.13 -64.36
CA LYS A 598 58.76 -70.30 -64.43
C LYS A 598 59.34 -71.00 -63.19
N ARG A 599 58.84 -70.68 -61.99
CA ARG A 599 59.23 -71.39 -60.75
C ARG A 599 58.79 -72.84 -60.73
N ILE A 600 57.56 -73.14 -61.15
CA ILE A 600 57.05 -74.52 -61.23
C ILE A 600 57.85 -75.34 -62.26
N ALA A 601 58.19 -74.77 -63.42
CA ALA A 601 59.04 -75.43 -64.42
C ALA A 601 60.43 -75.78 -63.87
N ASN A 602 61.08 -74.86 -63.14
CA ASN A 602 62.37 -75.12 -62.50
C ASN A 602 62.31 -76.18 -61.39
N ILE A 603 61.21 -76.25 -60.63
CA ILE A 603 61.02 -77.27 -59.59
C ILE A 603 60.78 -78.67 -60.20
N LEU A 604 60.14 -78.75 -61.36
CA LEU A 604 59.84 -80.02 -62.05
C LEU A 604 60.98 -80.54 -62.94
N GLY A 605 62.17 -79.92 -62.91
CA GLY A 605 63.39 -80.42 -63.56
C GLY A 605 63.35 -80.49 -65.09
N ARG A 606 62.30 -79.97 -65.73
CA ARG A 606 62.17 -79.97 -67.19
C ARG A 606 62.88 -78.74 -67.77
N LYS A 607 64.08 -78.95 -68.30
CA LYS A 607 64.68 -78.03 -69.26
C LYS A 607 63.74 -77.88 -70.47
N SER A 608 63.52 -76.64 -70.89
CA SER A 608 62.90 -76.28 -72.17
C SER A 608 63.79 -76.66 -73.34
#